data_AF-A0A7Z9R4H1-F1
#
_entry.id   AF-A0A7Z9R4H1-F1
#
_cell.length_a   1.000
_cell.length_b   1.000
_cell.length_c   1.000
_cell.angle_alpha   90.00
_cell.angle_beta   90.00
_cell.angle_gamma   90.00
#
_symmetry.space_group_name_H-M   'P 1'
#
loop_
_entity.id
_entity.type
_entity.pdbx_description
1 polymer ?
#
loop_
_entity_poly.entity_id
_entity_poly.type
_entity_poly.pdbx_seq_one_letter_code
_entity_poly.pdbx_strand_id
1 'polypeptide(L)'
;LFSILKGDMSFVGPRPALFNQDDLVGLRTEKGVNQLKPGLTGWAQVNGRDELPIPEKVALDVEYMERQSFWFDLKILWMTFLKVVRRVGVSH
;
A
#
# COMPACT_ATOMS: atom_id res chain seq x y z
N LEU A 1 6.58 11.87 6.29
CA LEU A 1 7.59 12.32 5.31
C LEU A 1 9.01 12.10 5.82
N PHE A 2 9.33 12.47 7.07
CA PHE A 2 10.66 12.22 7.66
C PHE A 2 11.14 10.76 7.55
N SER A 3 10.26 9.77 7.79
CA SER A 3 10.58 8.34 7.63
C SER A 3 10.91 7.93 6.18
N ILE A 4 10.37 8.63 5.19
CA ILE A 4 10.72 8.41 3.78
C ILE A 4 12.10 9.00 3.48
N LEU A 5 12.38 10.20 4.00
CA LEU A 5 13.69 10.83 3.85
C LEU A 5 14.81 10.05 4.57
N LYS A 6 14.49 9.42 5.70
CA LYS A 6 15.39 8.49 6.41
C LYS A 6 15.60 7.16 5.69
N GLY A 7 14.72 6.80 4.75
CA GLY A 7 14.79 5.56 4.00
C GLY A 7 14.08 4.36 4.64
N ASP A 8 13.40 4.56 5.79
CA ASP A 8 12.61 3.55 6.51
C ASP A 8 11.31 3.19 5.77
N MET A 9 10.81 4.13 4.96
CA MET A 9 9.58 3.98 4.17
C MET A 9 9.78 4.49 2.74
N SER A 10 8.84 4.11 1.86
CA SER A 10 8.71 4.64 0.51
C SER A 10 7.40 5.44 0.35
N PHE A 11 7.27 6.14 -0.77
CA PHE A 11 5.96 6.73 -1.13
C PHE A 11 4.95 5.65 -1.55
N VAL A 12 5.41 4.63 -2.28
CA VAL A 12 4.60 3.52 -2.78
C VAL A 12 5.11 2.19 -2.22
N GLY A 13 4.21 1.43 -1.62
CA GLY A 13 4.48 0.13 -1.01
C GLY A 13 3.31 -0.36 -0.14
N PRO A 14 3.40 -1.59 0.38
CA PRO A 14 2.39 -2.12 1.30
C PRO A 14 2.23 -1.21 2.51
N ARG A 15 0.98 -1.00 2.96
CA ARG A 15 0.76 -0.23 4.20
C ARG A 15 1.41 -0.96 5.39
N PRO A 16 2.10 -0.25 6.31
CA PRO A 16 2.57 -0.85 7.56
C PRO A 16 1.43 -1.60 8.25
N ALA A 17 1.68 -2.85 8.63
CA ALA A 17 0.73 -3.61 9.43
C ALA A 17 0.63 -2.99 10.83
N LEU A 18 -0.57 -3.00 11.40
CA LEU A 18 -0.77 -2.62 12.80
C LEU A 18 -0.32 -3.76 13.72
N PHE A 19 -0.02 -3.44 14.98
CA PHE A 19 0.45 -4.38 15.99
C PHE A 19 -0.52 -5.53 16.30
N ASN A 20 -1.79 -5.40 15.89
CA ASN A 20 -2.86 -6.36 16.13
C ASN A 20 -3.24 -7.15 14.87
N GLN A 21 -2.38 -7.19 13.85
CA GLN A 21 -2.65 -7.82 12.56
C GLN A 21 -1.72 -9.00 12.28
N ASP A 22 -1.60 -9.92 13.24
CA ASP A 22 -0.69 -11.07 13.15
C ASP A 22 -0.95 -11.93 11.91
N ASP A 23 -2.22 -12.16 11.56
CA ASP A 23 -2.61 -12.91 10.35
C ASP A 23 -2.11 -12.25 9.06
N LEU A 24 -2.19 -10.92 8.98
CA LEU A 24 -1.70 -10.16 7.83
C LEU A 24 -0.17 -10.23 7.74
N VAL A 25 0.51 -10.10 8.88
CA VAL A 25 1.98 -10.17 8.95
C VAL A 25 2.47 -11.56 8.56
N GLY A 26 1.83 -12.61 9.09
CA GLY A 26 2.13 -14.01 8.77
C GLY A 26 1.97 -14.28 7.28
N LEU A 27 0.82 -13.93 6.70
CA LEU A 27 0.54 -14.19 5.28
C LEU A 27 1.45 -13.38 4.35
N ARG A 28 1.76 -12.12 4.69
CA ARG A 28 2.74 -11.32 3.94
C ARG A 28 4.14 -11.92 3.99
N THR A 29 4.54 -12.45 5.15
CA THR A 29 5.85 -13.09 5.33
C THR A 29 5.95 -14.37 4.51
N GLU A 30 4.90 -15.18 4.52
CA GLU A 30 4.81 -16.40 3.69
C GLU A 30 4.98 -16.08 2.19
N LYS A 31 4.40 -14.96 1.74
CA LYS A 31 4.47 -14.52 0.33
C LYS A 31 5.68 -13.63 0.00
N GLY A 32 6.59 -13.39 0.94
CA GLY A 32 7.78 -12.55 0.73
C GLY A 32 7.51 -11.04 0.62
N VAL A 33 6.28 -10.58 0.84
CA VAL A 33 5.87 -9.17 0.79
C VAL A 33 6.60 -8.33 1.85
N ASN A 34 7.02 -8.95 2.95
CA ASN A 34 7.80 -8.31 4.01
C ASN A 34 9.16 -7.75 3.56
N GLN A 35 9.65 -8.13 2.38
CA GLN A 35 10.88 -7.58 1.79
C GLN A 35 10.68 -6.18 1.21
N LEU A 36 9.43 -5.80 0.91
CA LEU A 36 9.10 -4.48 0.40
C LEU A 36 9.15 -3.43 1.51
N LYS A 37 9.65 -2.24 1.18
CA LYS A 37 9.57 -1.09 2.08
C LYS A 37 8.11 -0.69 2.26
N PRO A 38 7.67 -0.42 3.51
CA PRO A 38 6.33 0.09 3.75
C PRO A 38 6.10 1.44 3.05
N GLY A 39 4.90 1.60 2.48
CA GLY A 39 4.53 2.76 1.68
C GLY A 39 3.53 3.70 2.35
N LEU A 40 3.57 4.98 1.99
CA LEU A 40 2.51 5.94 2.30
C LEU A 40 1.18 5.55 1.61
N THR A 41 1.28 5.16 0.34
CA THR A 41 0.19 4.56 -0.45
C THR A 41 0.68 3.27 -1.10
N GLY A 42 -0.19 2.50 -1.72
CA GLY A 42 0.13 1.20 -2.30
C GLY A 42 -1.00 0.66 -3.17
N TRP A 43 -0.72 -0.46 -3.85
CA TRP A 43 -1.68 -1.06 -4.76
C TRP A 43 -2.97 -1.52 -4.06
N ALA A 44 -2.85 -2.16 -2.89
CA ALA A 44 -4.00 -2.48 -2.05
C ALA A 44 -4.80 -1.22 -1.62
N GLN A 45 -4.10 -0.13 -1.28
CA GLN A 45 -4.72 1.14 -0.87
C GLN A 45 -5.47 1.85 -2.01
N VAL A 46 -5.12 1.63 -3.28
CA VAL A 46 -5.87 2.20 -4.41
C VAL A 46 -6.95 1.26 -4.96
N ASN A 47 -6.97 -0.01 -4.57
CA ASN A 47 -7.99 -0.97 -5.03
C ASN A 47 -9.07 -1.33 -4.00
N GLY A 48 -8.86 -1.09 -2.70
CA GLY A 48 -9.93 -1.27 -1.70
C GLY A 48 -9.60 -0.84 -0.27
N ARG A 49 -8.33 -0.52 0.04
CA ARG A 49 -7.89 -0.05 1.38
C ARG A 49 -8.25 -1.01 2.51
N ASP A 50 -9.14 -0.57 3.39
CA ASP A 50 -9.49 -1.22 4.65
C ASP A 50 -10.70 -2.13 4.47
N GLU A 51 -11.41 -2.04 3.34
CA GLU A 51 -12.54 -2.92 2.97
C GLU A 51 -12.08 -4.28 2.43
N LEU A 52 -10.78 -4.42 2.10
CA LEU A 52 -10.22 -5.65 1.56
C LEU A 52 -10.00 -6.70 2.67
N PRO A 53 -10.51 -7.94 2.48
CA PRO A 53 -10.08 -9.09 3.27
C PRO A 53 -8.56 -9.27 3.23
N ILE A 54 -8.00 -9.87 4.29
CA ILE A 54 -6.54 -10.09 4.39
C ILE A 54 -5.97 -10.83 3.17
N PRO A 55 -6.55 -11.95 2.68
CA PRO A 55 -6.00 -12.65 1.52
C PRO A 55 -5.95 -11.79 0.26
N GLU A 56 -6.99 -10.99 -0.01
CA GLU A 56 -7.05 -10.10 -1.18
C GLU A 56 -6.04 -8.95 -1.05
N LYS A 57 -5.89 -8.40 0.15
CA LYS A 57 -4.89 -7.38 0.45
C LYS A 57 -3.48 -7.90 0.17
N VAL A 58 -3.16 -9.11 0.63
CA VAL A 58 -1.85 -9.74 0.37
C VAL A 58 -1.67 -10.07 -1.11
N ALA A 59 -2.71 -10.53 -1.81
CA ALA A 59 -2.64 -10.79 -3.25
C ALA A 59 -2.29 -9.51 -4.04
N LEU A 60 -2.86 -8.35 -3.67
CA LEU A 60 -2.52 -7.07 -4.27
C LEU A 60 -1.10 -6.60 -3.88
N ASP A 61 -0.65 -6.88 -2.67
CA ASP A 61 0.74 -6.58 -2.28
C ASP A 61 1.74 -7.45 -3.06
N VAL A 62 1.42 -8.72 -3.34
CA VAL A 62 2.21 -9.61 -4.20
C VAL A 62 2.21 -9.10 -5.64
N GLU A 63 1.05 -8.73 -6.19
CA GLU A 63 0.98 -8.16 -7.53
C GLU A 63 1.84 -6.90 -7.65
N TYR A 64 1.85 -6.05 -6.61
CA TYR A 64 2.74 -4.90 -6.56
C TYR A 64 4.22 -5.31 -6.56
N MET A 65 4.60 -6.30 -5.74
CA MET A 65 5.97 -6.82 -5.71
C MET A 65 6.44 -7.31 -7.08
N GLU A 66 5.57 -8.01 -7.82
CA GLU A 66 5.89 -8.58 -9.14
C GLU A 66 5.94 -7.52 -10.26
N ARG A 67 5.12 -6.47 -10.16
CA ARG A 67 4.95 -5.46 -11.22
C ARG A 67 5.62 -4.13 -10.93
N GLN A 68 6.32 -4.03 -9.79
CA GLN A 68 6.92 -2.79 -9.33
C GLN A 68 7.80 -2.18 -10.42
N SER A 69 7.48 -0.95 -10.82
CA SER A 69 8.23 -0.18 -11.79
C SER A 69 7.93 1.30 -11.59
N PHE A 70 8.81 2.17 -12.07
CA PHE A 70 8.61 3.62 -11.96
C PHE A 70 7.24 4.09 -12.48
N TRP A 71 6.80 3.54 -13.62
CA TRP A 71 5.51 3.88 -14.21
C TRP A 71 4.32 3.34 -13.40
N PHE A 72 4.48 2.16 -12.79
CA PHE A 72 3.45 1.61 -11.93
C PHE A 72 3.29 2.41 -10.64
N ASP A 73 4.40 2.86 -10.05
CA ASP A 73 4.40 3.75 -8.89
C ASP A 73 3.71 5.08 -9.23
N LEU A 74 4.03 5.67 -10.39
CA LEU A 74 3.38 6.90 -10.86
C LEU A 74 1.87 6.71 -11.04
N LYS A 75 1.44 5.57 -11.58
CA LYS A 75 0.01 5.22 -11.69
C LYS A 75 -0.64 5.15 -10.31
N ILE A 76 -0.01 4.52 -9.33
CA ILE A 76 -0.55 4.40 -7.96
C ILE A 76 -0.67 5.78 -7.31
N LEU A 77 0.34 6.64 -7.48
CA LEU A 77 0.32 8.01 -6.98
C LEU A 77 -0.81 8.82 -7.63
N TRP A 78 -1.01 8.69 -8.95
CA TRP A 78 -2.10 9.35 -9.66
C TRP A 78 -3.48 8.88 -9.18
N MET A 79 -3.68 7.57 -9.05
CA MET A 79 -4.93 7.01 -8.50
C MET A 79 -5.17 7.48 -7.06
N THR A 80 -4.11 7.58 -6.26
CA THR A 80 -4.18 8.12 -4.89
C THR A 80 -4.64 9.57 -4.91
N PHE A 81 -4.04 10.41 -5.75
CA PHE A 81 -4.41 11.81 -5.93
C PHE A 81 -5.88 11.95 -6.33
N LEU A 82 -6.34 11.22 -7.34
CA LEU A 82 -7.74 11.24 -7.77
C LEU A 82 -8.70 10.85 -6.64
N LYS A 83 -8.38 9.83 -5.84
CA LYS A 83 -9.21 9.43 -4.69
C LYS A 83 -9.27 10.51 -3.60
N VAL A 84 -8.17 11.23 -3.36
CA VAL A 84 -8.15 12.32 -2.38
C VAL A 84 -8.94 13.51 -2.90
N VAL A 85 -8.70 13.95 -4.13
CA VAL A 85 -9.41 15.09 -4.75
C VAL A 85 -10.91 14.81 -4.86
N ARG A 86 -11.33 13.59 -5.22
CA ARG A 86 -12.76 13.22 -5.24
C ARG A 86 -13.42 13.25 -3.86
N ARG A 87 -12.65 13.13 -2.76
CA ARG A 87 -13.17 13.32 -1.39
C ARG A 87 -13.13 14.79 -0.95
N VAL A 88 -12.37 15.66 -1.63
CA VAL A 88 -12.46 17.12 -1.49
C VAL A 88 -13.71 17.59 -2.23
N GLY A 89 -14.82 17.51 -1.51
CA GLY A 89 -16.20 17.65 -2.00
C GLY A 89 -17.20 17.14 -0.97
N VAL A 90 -16.74 16.40 0.06
CA VAL A 90 -17.52 16.17 1.27
C VAL A 90 -17.52 17.46 2.08
N SER A 91 -18.56 18.26 1.87
CA SER A 91 -18.93 19.36 2.77
C SER A 91 -19.08 18.80 4.18
N HIS A 92 -18.44 19.45 5.15
CA HIS A 92 -18.90 19.39 6.53
C HIS A 92 -20.30 20.02 6.65
#